data_AF-A0A7V9LKA7-F1
#
_entry.id   AF-A0A7V9LKA7-F1
#
_cell.length_a   1.000
_cell.length_b   1.000
_cell.length_c   1.000
_cell.angle_alpha   90.00
_cell.angle_beta   90.00
_cell.angle_gamma   90.00
#
_symmetry.space_group_name_H-M   'P 1'
#
loop_
_entity.id
_entity.type
_entity.pdbx_description
1 polymer ?
#
loop_
_entity_poly.entity_id
_entity_poly.type
_entity_poly.pdbx_seq_one_letter_code
_entity_poly.pdbx_strand_id
1 'polypeptide(L)' 'IGHKIAIRDLQNDDTVIKYGTDIGRTIAPIKVGEHLHVHNVKTKRW' A
#
# COMPACT_ATOMS: atom_id res chain seq x y z
N ILE A 1 -6.52 8.30 -14.87
CA ILE A 1 -6.49 6.86 -15.21
C ILE A 1 -5.21 6.29 -14.63
N GLY A 2 -5.31 5.38 -13.66
CA GLY A 2 -4.16 4.79 -12.99
C GLY A 2 -4.49 4.43 -11.55
N HIS A 3 -4.43 3.13 -11.25
CA HIS A 3 -4.53 2.62 -9.88
C HIS A 3 -3.18 2.05 -9.45
N LYS A 4 -2.95 1.98 -8.13
CA LYS A 4 -1.72 1.39 -7.60
C LYS A 4 -1.92 -0.12 -7.55
N ILE A 5 -0.89 -0.86 -7.94
CA ILE A 5 -0.87 -2.32 -7.87
C ILE A 5 0.33 -2.70 -7.00
N ALA A 6 0.15 -3.70 -6.14
CA ALA A 6 1.25 -4.22 -5.33
C ALA A 6 2.27 -4.96 -6.21
N ILE A 7 3.53 -4.55 -6.16
CA ILE A 7 4.64 -5.19 -6.91
C ILE A 7 5.34 -6.29 -6.10
N ARG A 8 4.92 -6.49 -4.85
CA ARG A 8 5.34 -7.55 -3.92
C ARG A 8 4.22 -7.79 -2.92
N ASP A 9 4.29 -8.91 -2.21
CA ASP A 9 3.42 -9.13 -1.07
C ASP A 9 3.70 -8.11 0.04
N LEU A 10 2.62 -7.60 0.63
CA LEU A 10 2.62 -6.69 1.77
C LEU A 10 1.81 -7.33 2.89
N GLN A 11 2.41 -7.43 4.07
CA GLN A 11 1.69 -7.87 5.27
C GLN A 11 0.88 -6.73 5.86
N ASN A 12 0.05 -7.00 6.86
CA ASN A 12 -0.58 -5.93 7.64
C ASN A 12 0.50 -5.08 8.35
N ASP A 13 0.27 -3.78 8.46
CA ASP A 13 1.20 -2.79 9.02
C ASP A 13 2.51 -2.54 8.24
N ASP A 14 2.71 -3.18 7.09
CA ASP A 14 3.84 -2.91 6.20
C ASP A 14 3.85 -1.45 5.72
N THR A 15 5.05 -0.86 5.65
CA THR A 15 5.22 0.48 5.09
C THR A 15 5.12 0.44 3.56
N VAL A 16 4.28 1.33 3.03
CA VAL A 16 4.08 1.48 1.58
C VAL A 16 5.03 2.56 1.07
N ILE A 17 5.98 2.16 0.23
CA ILE A 17 6.93 3.07 -0.43
C ILE A 17 6.49 3.30 -1.86
N LYS A 18 6.38 4.57 -2.26
CA LYS A 18 6.16 4.98 -3.65
C LYS A 18 7.14 6.09 -4.01
N TYR A 19 7.85 5.93 -5.13
CA TYR A 19 8.87 6.88 -5.58
C TYR A 19 9.92 7.20 -4.49
N GLY A 20 10.37 6.17 -3.76
CA GLY A 20 11.34 6.33 -2.66
C GLY A 20 10.80 7.01 -1.40
N THR A 21 9.51 7.37 -1.36
CA THR A 21 8.88 8.05 -0.22
C THR A 21 7.91 7.14 0.51
N ASP A 22 7.92 7.18 1.84
CA ASP A 22 6.88 6.58 2.68
C ASP A 22 5.56 7.34 2.49
N ILE A 23 4.55 6.63 1.97
CA ILE A 23 3.22 7.19 1.74
C ILE A 23 2.18 6.68 2.74
N GLY A 24 2.52 5.76 3.64
CA GLY A 24 1.55 5.12 4.51
C GLY A 24 1.92 3.72 4.97
N ARG A 25 0.93 3.05 5.54
CA ARG A 25 0.99 1.64 5.91
C ARG A 25 -0.22 0.88 5.39
N THR A 26 -0.05 -0.41 5.16
CA THR A 26 -1.18 -1.32 4.93
C THR A 26 -2.03 -1.46 6.19
N ILE A 27 -3.32 -1.74 5.99
CA ILE A 27 -4.29 -2.06 7.05
C ILE A 27 -4.92 -3.46 6.87
N ALA A 28 -4.46 -4.18 5.85
CA ALA A 28 -4.78 -5.56 5.54
C ALA A 28 -3.63 -6.14 4.68
N PRO A 29 -3.42 -7.47 4.66
CA PRO A 29 -2.50 -8.08 3.71
C PRO A 29 -2.89 -7.76 2.25
N ILE A 30 -1.90 -7.51 1.39
CA ILE A 30 -2.06 -7.25 -0.03
C ILE A 30 -1.09 -8.16 -0.80
N LYS A 31 -1.60 -9.03 -1.67
CA LYS A 31 -0.76 -9.89 -2.52
C LYS A 31 -0.24 -9.14 -3.73
N VAL A 32 0.87 -9.61 -4.28
CA VAL A 32 1.39 -9.13 -5.57
C VAL A 32 0.29 -9.15 -6.64
N GLY A 33 0.19 -8.07 -7.42
CA GLY A 33 -0.84 -7.89 -8.45
C GLY A 33 -2.19 -7.35 -7.95
N GLU A 34 -2.41 -7.28 -6.63
CA GLU A 34 -3.67 -6.74 -6.09
C GLU A 34 -3.73 -5.21 -6.12
N HIS A 35 -4.96 -4.70 -6.14
CA HIS A 35 -5.25 -3.27 -6.15
C HIS A 35 -4.93 -2.65 -4.78
N LEU A 36 -4.01 -1.69 -4.75
CA LEU A 36 -3.65 -0.90 -3.57
C LEU A 36 -4.42 0.43 -3.55
N HIS A 37 -5.33 0.58 -2.60
CA HIS A 37 -6.24 1.72 -2.49
C HIS A 37 -6.64 2.03 -1.04
N VAL A 38 -7.57 2.97 -0.85
CA VAL A 38 -7.96 3.46 0.48
C VAL A 38 -8.57 2.38 1.40
N HIS A 39 -9.06 1.27 0.84
CA HIS A 39 -9.63 0.18 1.63
C HIS A 39 -8.57 -0.74 2.26
N ASN A 40 -7.32 -0.71 1.77
CA ASN A 40 -6.24 -1.57 2.28
C ASN A 40 -4.95 -0.80 2.65
N VAL A 41 -4.93 0.52 2.49
CA VAL A 41 -3.80 1.40 2.89
C VAL A 41 -4.30 2.69 3.53
N LYS A 42 -3.61 3.14 4.59
CA LYS A 42 -3.78 4.45 5.21
C LYS A 42 -2.50 5.26 5.17
N THR A 43 -2.61 6.56 4.91
CA THR A 43 -1.50 7.51 5.02
C THR A 43 -1.11 7.73 6.48
N LYS A 44 0.18 7.86 6.78
CA LYS A 44 0.69 8.15 8.15
C LYS A 44 0.50 9.62 8.59
N ARG A 45 -0.44 10.34 7.98
CA ARG A 45 -0.77 11.70 8.38
C ARG A 45 -2.04 11.65 9.23
N TRP A 46 -1.91 12.18 10.45
CA TRP A 46 -2.92 12.24 11.52
C TRP A 46 -3.17 10.90 12.22
#